data_AF-A0A174PQP7-F1
#
_entry.id   AF-A0A174PQP7-F1
#
_cell.length_a   1.000
_cell.length_b   1.000
_cell.length_c   1.000
_cell.angle_alpha   90.00
_cell.angle_beta   90.00
_cell.angle_gamma   90.00
#
_symmetry.space_group_name_H-M   'P 1'
#
loop_
_entity.id
_entity.type
_entity.pdbx_description
1 polymer ?
#
loop_
_entity_poly.entity_id
_entity_poly.type
_entity_poly.pdbx_seq_one_letter_code
_entity_poly.pdbx_strand_id
1 'polypeptide(L)'
;MEKNIFWLENDQLKEIACSFREKVEEGLKHENAEIQCIPTFISPKTSDINGKALVLDLGGTNYRIATVDLGQGSPTIHPNNGWKKDMSIMKSPGYTREELFKELADMIVGIKRDEEMPIGYCFSYPAESVLSGDAKLLR
;
A
#
# COMPACT_ATOMS: atom_id res chain seq x y z
N MET A 1 8.44 -16.41 40.91
CA MET A 1 8.07 -15.63 39.70
C MET A 1 8.17 -16.56 38.51
N GLU A 2 7.07 -16.74 37.79
CA GLU A 2 7.10 -17.50 36.53
C GLU A 2 7.95 -16.76 35.49
N LYS A 3 8.75 -17.51 34.73
CA LYS A 3 9.56 -16.96 33.65
C LYS A 3 8.62 -16.46 32.55
N ASN A 4 8.66 -15.16 32.26
CA ASN A 4 7.95 -14.61 31.10
C ASN A 4 8.67 -15.05 29.82
N ILE A 5 8.16 -16.09 29.16
CA ILE A 5 8.74 -16.65 27.93
C ILE A 5 8.69 -15.71 26.72
N PHE A 6 7.95 -14.59 26.80
CA PHE A 6 7.88 -13.57 25.77
C PHE A 6 8.82 -12.39 26.01
N TRP A 7 9.50 -12.35 27.16
CA TRP A 7 10.47 -11.31 27.45
C TRP A 7 11.74 -11.54 26.61
N LEU A 8 12.18 -10.49 25.91
CA LEU A 8 13.41 -10.50 25.13
C LEU A 8 14.43 -9.60 25.82
N GLU A 9 15.62 -10.15 26.06
CA GLU A 9 16.75 -9.37 26.52
C GLU A 9 17.29 -8.47 25.40
N ASN A 10 17.98 -7.40 25.78
CA ASN A 10 18.56 -6.45 24.82
C ASN A 10 19.50 -7.14 23.81
N ASP A 11 20.24 -8.17 24.21
CA ASP A 11 21.12 -8.87 23.29
C ASP A 11 20.34 -9.71 22.27
N GLN A 12 19.21 -10.30 22.67
CA GLN A 12 18.30 -10.98 21.73
C GLN A 12 17.68 -10.00 20.74
N LEU A 13 17.33 -8.78 21.18
CA LEU A 13 16.84 -7.73 20.28
C LEU A 13 17.90 -7.31 19.26
N LYS A 14 19.17 -7.21 19.66
CA LYS A 14 20.29 -6.94 18.74
C LYS A 14 20.49 -8.08 17.74
N GLU A 15 20.42 -9.33 18.19
CA GLU A 15 20.50 -10.50 17.32
C GLU A 15 19.39 -10.50 16.26
N ILE A 16 18.15 -10.18 16.65
CA ILE A 16 17.01 -10.04 15.72
C ILE A 16 17.29 -8.93 14.69
N ALA A 17 17.78 -7.76 15.14
CA ALA A 17 18.09 -6.65 14.24
C ALA A 17 19.22 -6.99 13.26
N CYS A 18 20.28 -7.68 13.72
CA CYS A 18 21.36 -8.17 12.87
C CYS A 18 20.86 -9.19 11.84
N SER A 19 20.06 -10.18 12.26
CA SER A 19 19.48 -11.17 11.36
C SER A 19 18.54 -10.52 10.33
N PHE A 20 17.74 -9.53 10.73
CA PHE A 20 16.87 -8.79 9.81
C PHE A 20 17.69 -8.04 8.75
N ARG A 21 18.77 -7.36 9.16
CA ARG A 21 19.69 -6.70 8.21
C ARG A 21 20.27 -7.69 7.22
N GLU A 22 20.77 -8.84 7.67
CA GLU A 22 21.35 -9.87 6.80
C GLU A 22 20.32 -10.39 5.78
N LYS A 23 19.08 -10.62 6.20
CA LYS A 23 17.98 -11.03 5.30
C LYS A 23 17.60 -9.96 4.28
N VAL A 24 17.65 -8.68 4.67
CA VAL A 24 17.44 -7.56 3.74
C VAL A 24 18.58 -7.48 2.72
N GLU A 25 19.84 -7.63 3.16
CA GLU A 25 21.00 -7.64 2.27
C GLU A 25 20.95 -8.81 1.28
N GLU A 26 20.48 -9.98 1.72
CA GLU A 26 20.23 -11.15 0.87
C GLU A 26 19.13 -10.84 -0.16
N GLY A 27 18.01 -10.27 0.28
CA GLY A 27 16.89 -9.88 -0.59
C GLY A 27 17.24 -8.84 -1.65
N LEU A 28 18.21 -7.97 -1.36
CA LEU A 28 18.72 -6.99 -2.32
C LEU A 28 19.67 -7.60 -3.35
N LYS A 29 20.30 -8.75 -3.05
CA LYS A 29 21.26 -9.44 -3.93
C LYS A 29 20.62 -10.53 -4.78
N HIS A 30 19.57 -11.18 -4.25
CA HIS A 30 19.00 -12.39 -4.82
C HIS A 30 17.48 -12.27 -4.94
N GLU A 31 16.95 -12.66 -6.11
CA GLU A 31 15.51 -12.81 -6.30
C GLU A 31 14.94 -13.95 -5.45
N ASN A 32 13.67 -13.84 -5.06
CA ASN A 32 12.94 -14.86 -4.30
C ASN A 32 13.53 -15.23 -2.93
N ALA A 33 14.32 -14.34 -2.31
CA ALA A 33 14.72 -14.48 -0.91
C ALA A 33 13.52 -14.37 0.06
N GLU A 34 13.74 -14.72 1.34
CA GLU A 34 12.71 -14.63 2.39
C GLU A 34 12.13 -13.21 2.52
N ILE A 35 13.00 -12.20 2.53
CA ILE A 35 12.62 -10.79 2.36
C ILE A 35 12.91 -10.42 0.92
N GLN A 36 11.87 -10.20 0.13
CA GLN A 36 12.01 -10.10 -1.33
C GLN A 36 12.58 -8.76 -1.83
N CYS A 37 12.59 -7.71 -1.01
CA CYS A 37 13.12 -6.39 -1.36
C CYS A 37 12.72 -5.88 -2.77
N ILE A 38 11.44 -6.05 -3.13
CA ILE A 38 10.94 -5.79 -4.49
C ILE A 38 11.17 -4.31 -4.87
N PRO A 39 11.88 -4.02 -5.97
CA PRO A 39 12.07 -2.65 -6.45
C PRO A 39 10.74 -2.02 -6.88
N THR A 40 10.47 -0.79 -6.43
CA THR A 40 9.24 -0.07 -6.79
C THR A 40 9.39 0.76 -8.07
N PHE A 41 10.62 1.01 -8.52
CA PHE A 41 10.95 1.89 -9.65
C PHE A 41 10.38 3.33 -9.55
N ILE A 42 9.98 3.76 -8.35
CA ILE A 42 9.43 5.09 -8.10
C ILE A 42 10.52 5.99 -7.51
N SER A 43 10.75 7.12 -8.16
CA SER A 43 11.52 8.24 -7.61
C SER A 43 10.55 9.40 -7.34
N PRO A 44 10.07 9.57 -6.08
CA PRO A 44 9.10 10.61 -5.77
C PRO A 44 9.71 12.00 -5.99
N LYS A 45 8.98 12.88 -6.66
CA LYS A 45 9.33 14.31 -6.66
C LYS A 45 9.15 14.84 -5.24
N THR A 46 10.11 15.63 -4.77
CA THR A 46 10.06 16.22 -3.41
C THR A 46 9.72 17.71 -3.42
N SER A 47 9.67 18.34 -4.59
CA SER A 47 9.31 19.75 -4.78
C SER A 47 8.30 19.92 -5.91
N ASP A 48 7.63 21.08 -5.90
CA ASP A 48 6.79 21.57 -7.00
C ASP A 48 5.61 20.66 -7.38
N ILE A 49 5.14 19.85 -6.43
CA ILE A 49 3.92 19.07 -6.58
C ILE A 49 2.73 19.99 -6.33
N ASN A 50 1.85 20.12 -7.32
CA ASN A 50 0.62 20.90 -7.24
C ASN A 50 -0.52 20.15 -7.96
N GLY A 51 -1.75 20.46 -7.61
CA GLY A 51 -2.95 19.93 -8.25
C GLY A 51 -3.66 18.86 -7.43
N LYS A 52 -4.67 18.22 -8.02
CA LYS A 52 -5.48 17.19 -7.36
C LYS A 52 -5.13 15.80 -7.89
N ALA A 53 -5.23 14.80 -7.03
CA ALA A 53 -5.11 13.40 -7.40
C ALA A 53 -6.23 12.59 -6.75
N LEU A 54 -6.74 11.60 -7.48
CA LEU A 54 -7.58 10.58 -6.90
C LEU A 54 -6.69 9.52 -6.27
N VAL A 55 -6.84 9.28 -4.97
CA VAL A 55 -6.07 8.29 -4.23
C VAL A 55 -6.98 7.12 -3.85
N LEU A 56 -6.55 5.92 -4.24
CA LEU A 56 -7.17 4.65 -3.94
C LEU A 56 -6.26 3.90 -2.95
N ASP A 57 -6.82 3.36 -1.88
CA ASP A 57 -6.07 2.57 -0.88
C ASP A 57 -6.82 1.28 -0.61
N LEU A 58 -6.34 0.18 -1.20
CA LEU A 58 -6.84 -1.16 -0.92
C LEU A 58 -5.90 -1.88 0.03
N GLY A 59 -6.28 -1.89 1.31
CA GLY A 59 -5.66 -2.71 2.34
C GLY A 59 -6.34 -4.06 2.51
N GLY A 60 -5.99 -4.76 3.60
CA GLY A 60 -6.55 -6.08 3.90
C GLY A 60 -7.96 -6.05 4.54
N THR A 61 -8.44 -4.90 5.00
CA THR A 61 -9.76 -4.81 5.68
C THR A 61 -10.64 -3.76 5.03
N ASN A 62 -10.07 -2.66 4.57
CA ASN A 62 -10.85 -1.55 4.05
C ASN A 62 -10.28 -1.08 2.73
N TYR A 63 -11.19 -0.70 1.85
CA TYR A 63 -10.90 0.10 0.68
C TYR A 63 -11.25 1.55 0.98
N ARG A 64 -10.35 2.48 0.63
CA ARG A 64 -10.57 3.92 0.75
C ARG A 64 -10.39 4.60 -0.59
N ILE A 65 -11.19 5.63 -0.81
CA ILE A 65 -11.05 6.54 -1.94
C ILE A 65 -11.13 7.98 -1.45
N ALA A 66 -10.25 8.83 -1.95
CA ALA A 66 -10.26 10.25 -1.65
C ALA A 66 -9.68 11.06 -2.80
N THR A 67 -10.12 12.31 -2.92
CA THR A 67 -9.40 13.32 -3.68
C THR A 67 -8.41 14.01 -2.74
N VAL A 68 -7.13 13.98 -3.09
CA VAL A 68 -6.08 14.72 -2.39
C VAL A 68 -5.74 15.97 -3.18
N ASP A 69 -5.88 17.13 -2.56
CA ASP A 69 -5.48 18.42 -3.14
C ASP A 69 -4.11 18.79 -2.57
N LEU A 70 -3.12 18.87 -3.46
CA LEU A 70 -1.72 19.19 -3.19
C LEU A 70 -1.40 20.63 -3.64
N GLY A 71 -2.40 21.50 -3.74
CA GLY A 71 -2.20 22.91 -4.07
C GLY A 71 -1.37 23.69 -3.03
N GLN A 72 -1.54 25.01 -3.00
CA GLN A 72 -0.75 25.87 -2.13
C GLN A 72 -1.09 25.64 -0.64
N GLY A 73 -0.13 25.11 0.11
CA GLY A 73 -0.24 24.89 1.56
C GLY A 73 -0.17 23.42 1.97
N SER A 74 -0.84 23.07 3.06
CA SER A 74 -0.90 21.68 3.53
C SER A 74 -1.86 20.86 2.65
N PRO A 75 -1.49 19.61 2.28
CA PRO A 75 -2.38 18.73 1.56
C PRO A 75 -3.74 18.57 2.25
N THR A 76 -4.82 18.59 1.47
CA THR A 76 -6.17 18.34 1.98
C THR A 76 -6.77 17.08 1.37
N ILE A 77 -7.58 16.36 2.15
CA ILE A 77 -8.18 15.07 1.76
C ILE A 77 -9.69 15.22 1.77
N HIS A 78 -10.34 14.91 0.65
CA HIS A 78 -11.78 15.06 0.46
C HIS A 78 -12.43 13.76 -0.03
N PRO A 79 -13.48 13.24 0.64
CA PRO A 79 -13.98 13.71 1.94
C PRO A 79 -12.95 13.49 3.05
N ASN A 80 -13.14 14.12 4.20
CA ASN A 80 -12.22 13.97 5.34
C ASN A 80 -12.02 12.49 5.69
N ASN A 81 -10.77 12.04 5.80
CA ASN A 81 -10.35 10.64 6.00
C ASN A 81 -10.72 9.65 4.86
N GLY A 82 -11.16 10.17 3.72
CA GLY A 82 -11.60 9.38 2.57
C GLY A 82 -12.93 8.66 2.80
N TRP A 83 -13.59 8.30 1.71
CA TRP A 83 -14.74 7.41 1.78
C TRP A 83 -14.24 5.97 1.89
N LYS A 84 -14.77 5.24 2.87
CA LYS A 84 -14.29 3.93 3.28
C LYS A 84 -15.37 2.87 3.09
N LYS A 85 -14.97 1.70 2.59
CA LYS A 85 -15.79 0.49 2.50
C LYS A 85 -15.05 -0.69 3.14
N ASP A 86 -15.78 -1.48 3.91
CA ASP A 86 -15.28 -2.75 4.42
C ASP A 86 -15.17 -3.75 3.26
N MET A 87 -13.97 -4.27 3.06
CA MET A 87 -13.64 -5.25 2.02
C MET A 87 -13.17 -6.57 2.63
N SER A 88 -13.42 -6.84 3.90
CA SER A 88 -13.10 -8.13 4.54
C SER A 88 -13.69 -9.34 3.82
N ILE A 89 -14.82 -9.16 3.11
CA ILE A 89 -15.42 -10.17 2.24
C ILE A 89 -14.48 -10.69 1.16
N MET A 90 -13.48 -9.89 0.73
CA MET A 90 -12.51 -10.31 -0.29
C MET A 90 -11.65 -11.50 0.14
N LYS A 91 -11.59 -11.79 1.45
CA LYS A 91 -10.87 -12.93 2.03
C LYS A 91 -11.73 -14.19 2.14
N SER A 92 -13.03 -14.08 1.82
CA SER A 92 -13.94 -15.23 1.90
C SER A 92 -13.72 -16.19 0.72
N PRO A 93 -13.84 -17.51 0.93
CA PRO A 93 -13.78 -18.48 -0.15
C PRO A 93 -14.85 -18.21 -1.20
N GLY A 94 -14.46 -18.23 -2.48
CA GLY A 94 -15.38 -18.03 -3.60
C GLY A 94 -15.58 -16.58 -4.02
N TYR A 95 -15.04 -15.60 -3.29
CA TYR A 95 -15.02 -14.21 -3.74
C TYR A 95 -14.17 -14.06 -5.01
N THR A 96 -14.73 -13.45 -6.03
CA THR A 96 -14.15 -13.41 -7.38
C THR A 96 -13.41 -12.11 -7.66
N ARG A 97 -12.56 -12.16 -8.69
CA ARG A 97 -11.87 -10.97 -9.21
C ARG A 97 -12.88 -9.95 -9.75
N GLU A 98 -13.92 -10.43 -10.41
CA GLU A 98 -14.96 -9.62 -11.02
C GLU A 98 -15.76 -8.86 -9.95
N GLU A 99 -16.09 -9.52 -8.84
CA GLU A 99 -16.70 -8.87 -7.69
C GLU A 99 -15.77 -7.82 -7.08
N LEU A 100 -14.48 -8.13 -6.91
CA LEU A 100 -13.51 -7.16 -6.42
C LEU A 100 -13.51 -5.90 -7.30
N PHE A 101 -13.32 -6.04 -8.61
CA PHE A 101 -13.27 -4.90 -9.52
C PHE A 101 -14.57 -4.12 -9.55
N LYS A 102 -15.73 -4.79 -9.46
CA LYS A 102 -17.02 -4.12 -9.36
C LYS A 102 -17.07 -3.23 -8.11
N GLU A 103 -16.66 -3.74 -6.95
CA GLU A 103 -16.69 -2.96 -5.71
C GLU A 103 -15.73 -1.78 -5.70
N LEU A 104 -14.55 -1.94 -6.32
CA LEU A 104 -13.60 -0.84 -6.51
C LEU A 104 -14.17 0.22 -7.45
N ALA A 105 -14.76 -0.21 -8.58
CA ALA A 105 -15.31 0.68 -9.60
C ALA A 105 -16.52 1.47 -9.09
N ASP A 106 -17.44 0.83 -8.36
CA ASP A 106 -18.63 1.49 -7.82
C ASP A 106 -18.27 2.67 -6.91
N MET A 107 -17.22 2.54 -6.11
CA MET A 107 -16.70 3.64 -5.28
C MET A 107 -16.00 4.73 -6.10
N ILE A 108 -15.26 4.37 -7.15
CA ILE A 108 -14.62 5.33 -8.06
C ILE A 108 -15.66 6.15 -8.83
N VAL A 109 -16.79 5.55 -9.20
CA VAL A 109 -17.89 6.26 -9.85
C VAL A 109 -18.62 7.18 -8.86
N GLY A 110 -18.75 6.75 -7.60
CA GLY A 110 -19.46 7.50 -6.57
C GLY A 110 -18.72 8.73 -6.02
N ILE A 111 -17.39 8.83 -6.19
CA ILE A 111 -16.65 10.02 -5.76
C ILE A 111 -16.81 11.17 -6.75
N LYS A 112 -17.15 12.36 -6.25
CA LYS A 112 -17.27 13.56 -7.07
C LYS A 112 -15.89 13.98 -7.61
N ARG A 113 -15.81 14.17 -8.93
CA ARG A 113 -14.63 14.68 -9.63
C ARG A 113 -15.05 15.88 -10.47
N ASP A 114 -14.43 17.02 -10.20
CA ASP A 114 -14.73 18.27 -10.91
C ASP A 114 -13.84 18.47 -12.15
N GLU A 115 -12.76 17.69 -12.26
CA GLU A 115 -11.78 17.72 -13.35
C GLU A 115 -11.18 16.33 -13.57
N GLU A 116 -10.55 16.14 -14.73
CA GLU A 116 -9.69 14.98 -14.95
C GLU A 116 -8.44 15.10 -14.08
N MET A 117 -8.10 14.04 -13.36
CA MET A 117 -7.00 14.03 -12.40
C MET A 117 -6.25 12.70 -12.42
N PRO A 118 -4.93 12.69 -12.14
CA PRO A 118 -4.16 11.47 -12.01
C PRO A 118 -4.67 10.59 -10.87
N ILE A 119 -4.46 9.28 -11.01
CA ILE A 119 -4.82 8.28 -10.00
C ILE A 119 -3.55 7.74 -9.36
N GLY A 120 -3.50 7.77 -8.02
CA GLY A 120 -2.53 7.03 -7.22
C GLY A 120 -3.21 5.83 -6.57
N TYR A 121 -2.73 4.62 -6.82
CA TYR A 121 -3.30 3.41 -6.23
C TYR A 121 -2.32 2.73 -5.28
N CYS A 122 -2.58 2.86 -3.98
CA CYS A 122 -1.94 2.10 -2.93
C CYS A 122 -2.56 0.69 -2.87
N PHE A 123 -2.00 -0.23 -3.66
CA PHE A 123 -2.36 -1.64 -3.65
C PHE A 123 -1.43 -2.40 -2.69
N SER A 124 -1.89 -2.65 -1.46
CA SER A 124 -1.04 -3.11 -0.35
C SER A 124 -0.79 -4.63 -0.36
N TYR A 125 -0.41 -5.18 -1.51
CA TYR A 125 -0.09 -6.59 -1.72
C TYR A 125 1.25 -6.73 -2.45
N PRO A 126 1.99 -7.84 -2.26
CA PRO A 126 3.25 -8.06 -2.96
C PRO A 126 3.02 -8.08 -4.48
N ALA A 127 3.53 -7.06 -5.16
CA ALA A 127 3.42 -6.89 -6.60
C ALA A 127 4.78 -6.50 -7.16
N GLU A 128 5.14 -7.08 -8.29
CA GLU A 128 6.31 -6.72 -9.07
C GLU A 128 5.99 -5.46 -9.87
N SER A 129 6.62 -4.33 -9.51
CA SER A 129 6.50 -3.08 -10.26
C SER A 129 7.34 -3.15 -11.54
N VAL A 130 6.90 -2.50 -12.60
CA VAL A 130 7.68 -2.32 -13.84
C VAL A 130 7.93 -0.83 -14.11
N LEU A 131 8.93 -0.52 -14.94
CA LEU A 131 9.35 0.87 -15.24
C LEU A 131 8.25 1.75 -15.84
N SER A 132 7.20 1.17 -16.43
CA SER A 132 6.04 1.92 -16.94
C SER A 132 5.10 2.44 -15.86
N GLY A 133 5.32 2.06 -14.59
CA GLY A 133 4.42 2.37 -13.48
C GLY A 133 3.33 1.32 -13.25
N ASP A 134 3.26 0.27 -14.07
CA ASP A 134 2.38 -0.88 -13.83
C ASP A 134 2.96 -1.81 -12.76
N ALA A 135 2.11 -2.71 -12.26
CA ALA A 135 2.54 -3.77 -11.36
C ALA A 135 1.79 -5.07 -11.62
N LYS A 136 2.47 -6.21 -11.39
CA LYS A 136 1.91 -7.55 -11.48
C LYS A 136 1.85 -8.17 -10.09
N LEU A 137 0.64 -8.56 -9.66
CA LEU A 137 0.47 -9.29 -8.41
C LEU A 137 1.27 -10.60 -8.44
N LEU A 138 2.08 -10.84 -7.40
CA LEU A 138 2.95 -12.02 -7.34
C LEU A 138 2.22 -13.28 -6.88
N ARG A 139 1.14 -13.15 -6.11
CA ARG A 139 0.39 -14.25 -5.50
C ARG A 139 -1.00 -13.82 -5.06
#